data_AF-A0AAJ6BJU4-F1
#
_entry.id   AF-A0AAJ6BJU4-F1
#
_cell.length_a   1.000
_cell.length_b   1.000
_cell.length_c   1.000
_cell.angle_alpha   90.00
_cell.angle_beta   90.00
_cell.angle_gamma   90.00
#
_symmetry.space_group_name_H-M   'P 1'
#
loop_
_entity.id
_entity.type
_entity.pdbx_description
1 polymer ?
#
loop_
_entity_poly.entity_id
_entity_poly.type
_entity_poly.pdbx_seq_one_letter_code
_entity_poly.pdbx_strand_id
1 'polypeptide(L)'
;MAQPVTAAEAKLFLRVEHEAEDGLIATLIEAARARVEADVGLSLTSTSPAPLRLAILMLVLWAYERGDPDMAVEPVEGWIAPYRVVRL
;
A
#
# COMPACT_ATOMS: atom_id res chain seq x y z
N MET A 1 15.06 -4.90 -6.39
CA MET A 1 13.75 -5.59 -6.57
C MET A 1 12.73 -4.52 -6.87
N ALA A 2 11.88 -4.72 -7.88
CA ALA A 2 10.97 -3.68 -8.36
C ALA A 2 9.79 -3.51 -7.38
N GLN A 3 9.60 -2.29 -6.89
CA GLN A 3 8.59 -1.92 -5.90
C GLN A 3 7.18 -2.13 -6.49
N PRO A 4 6.20 -2.60 -5.71
CA PRO A 4 4.84 -2.84 -6.20
C PRO A 4 4.11 -1.57 -6.59
N VAL A 5 4.44 -0.42 -6.02
CA VAL A 5 3.90 0.90 -6.33
C VAL A 5 5.04 1.91 -6.26
N THR A 6 5.11 2.81 -7.24
CA THR A 6 6.11 3.89 -7.28
C THR A 6 5.60 5.16 -6.61
N ALA A 7 6.51 6.03 -6.15
CA ALA A 7 6.14 7.33 -5.58
C ALA A 7 5.37 8.21 -6.58
N ALA A 8 5.68 8.12 -7.87
CA ALA A 8 4.95 8.84 -8.91
C ALA A 8 3.49 8.37 -9.05
N GLU A 9 3.25 7.06 -9.01
CA GLU A 9 1.89 6.50 -9.03
C GLU A 9 1.11 6.88 -7.77
N ALA A 10 1.76 6.85 -6.60
CA ALA A 10 1.14 7.27 -5.35
C ALA A 10 0.80 8.77 -5.35
N LYS A 11 1.71 9.63 -5.81
CA LYS A 11 1.45 11.08 -5.97
C LYS A 11 0.27 11.36 -6.89
N LEU A 12 0.19 10.66 -8.02
CA LEU A 12 -0.93 10.78 -8.94
C LEU A 12 -2.26 10.39 -8.28
N PHE A 13 -2.24 9.34 -7.45
CA PHE A 13 -3.42 8.89 -6.70
C PHE A 13 -3.85 9.88 -5.61
N LEU A 14 -2.89 10.41 -4.85
CA LEU A 14 -3.10 11.41 -3.79
C LEU A 14 -3.39 12.82 -4.34
N ARG A 15 -3.21 13.05 -5.65
CA ARG A 15 -3.27 14.37 -6.29
C ARG A 15 -2.26 15.37 -5.71
N VAL A 16 -1.08 14.88 -5.34
CA VAL A 16 0.04 15.69 -4.85
C VAL A 16 0.92 16.09 -6.03
N GLU A 17 1.04 17.40 -6.27
CA GLU A 17 1.80 17.95 -7.41
C GLU A 17 3.24 18.36 -7.07
N HIS A 18 3.61 18.39 -5.78
CA HIS A 18 4.92 18.85 -5.31
C HIS A 18 5.79 17.73 -4.73
N GLU A 19 7.10 17.96 -4.69
CA GLU A 19 8.09 16.96 -4.23
C GLU A 19 8.44 17.06 -2.75
N ALA A 20 7.94 18.08 -2.03
CA ALA A 20 8.26 18.30 -0.62
C ALA A 20 7.90 17.12 0.29
N GLU A 21 6.90 16.33 -0.11
CA GLU A 21 6.39 15.19 0.65
C GLU A 21 6.85 13.83 0.09
N ASP A 22 7.75 13.81 -0.90
CA ASP A 22 8.22 12.57 -1.51
C ASP A 22 8.83 11.61 -0.47
N GLY A 23 9.55 12.14 0.52
CA GLY A 23 10.09 11.35 1.63
C GLY A 23 9.02 10.74 2.54
N LEU A 24 7.95 11.49 2.81
CA LEU A 24 6.80 11.00 3.58
C LEU A 24 6.04 9.92 2.79
N ILE A 25 5.73 10.20 1.53
CA ILE A 25 5.01 9.27 0.64
C ILE A 25 5.81 7.96 0.48
N ALA A 26 7.13 8.03 0.31
CA ALA A 26 7.97 6.84 0.26
C ALA A 26 7.88 6.01 1.56
N THR A 27 7.88 6.68 2.72
CA THR A 27 7.74 6.02 4.02
C THR A 27 6.37 5.34 4.17
N LEU A 28 5.30 6.01 3.73
CA LEU A 28 3.95 5.46 3.75
C LEU A 28 3.80 4.25 2.81
N ILE A 29 4.40 4.30 1.62
CA ILE A 29 4.41 3.16 0.68
C ILE A 29 5.11 1.95 1.31
N GLU A 30 6.26 2.14 1.95
CA GLU A 30 6.98 1.06 2.62
C GLU A 30 6.16 0.45 3.76
N ALA A 31 5.55 1.30 4.60
CA ALA A 31 4.69 0.86 5.70
C ALA A 31 3.46 0.10 5.19
N ALA A 32 2.76 0.65 4.19
CA ALA A 32 1.60 0.01 3.59
C ALA A 32 1.96 -1.31 2.90
N ARG A 33 3.10 -1.39 2.21
CA ARG A 33 3.61 -2.65 1.64
C ARG A 33 3.80 -3.68 2.73
N ALA A 34 4.58 -3.36 3.78
CA ALA A 34 4.87 -4.28 4.86
C ALA A 34 3.59 -4.77 5.56
N ARG A 35 2.60 -3.89 5.73
CA ARG A 35 1.30 -4.24 6.31
C ARG A 35 0.53 -5.24 5.46
N VAL A 36 0.43 -5.00 4.14
CA VAL A 36 -0.25 -5.93 3.23
C VAL A 36 0.52 -7.24 3.12
N GLU A 37 1.85 -7.21 2.99
CA GLU A 37 2.69 -8.42 2.95
C GLU A 37 2.54 -9.29 4.19
N ALA A 38 2.47 -8.67 5.39
CA ALA A 38 2.23 -9.37 6.64
C ALA A 38 0.85 -10.03 6.69
N ASP A 39 -0.16 -9.37 6.11
CA ASP A 39 -1.53 -9.89 6.08
C ASP A 39 -1.70 -11.03 5.06
N VAL A 40 -1.20 -10.85 3.84
CA VAL A 40 -1.34 -11.88 2.79
C VAL A 40 -0.33 -13.01 2.94
N GLY A 41 0.78 -12.80 3.64
CA GLY A 41 1.86 -13.76 3.81
C GLY A 41 2.72 -13.96 2.54
N LEU A 42 2.71 -12.98 1.63
CA LEU A 42 3.41 -12.99 0.34
C LEU A 42 4.24 -11.72 0.19
N SER A 43 5.35 -11.80 -0.55
CA SER A 43 6.14 -10.62 -0.92
C SER A 43 5.51 -9.93 -2.14
N LEU A 44 5.30 -8.62 -2.05
CA LEU A 44 4.73 -7.79 -3.09
C LEU A 44 5.83 -7.27 -4.01
N THR A 45 5.61 -7.37 -5.30
CA THR A 45 6.56 -6.94 -6.35
C THR A 45 5.81 -6.13 -7.42
N SER A 46 6.55 -5.59 -8.38
CA SER A 46 5.93 -4.92 -9.55
C SER A 46 4.99 -5.81 -10.37
N THR A 47 5.04 -7.14 -10.18
CA THR A 47 4.14 -8.09 -10.86
C THR A 47 2.95 -8.50 -9.98
N SER A 48 2.78 -7.89 -8.81
CA SER A 48 1.66 -8.19 -7.93
C SER A 48 0.31 -7.81 -8.58
N PRO A 49 -0.75 -8.60 -8.33
CA PRO A 49 -2.08 -8.34 -8.84
C PRO A 49 -2.58 -6.92 -8.57
N ALA A 50 -3.35 -6.37 -9.52
CA ALA A 50 -3.92 -5.03 -9.41
C ALA A 50 -4.68 -4.77 -8.08
N PRO A 51 -5.45 -5.71 -7.51
CA PRO A 51 -6.12 -5.49 -6.23
C PRO A 51 -5.15 -5.25 -5.04
N LEU A 52 -3.99 -5.91 -5.02
CA LEU A 52 -3.00 -5.73 -3.95
C LEU A 52 -2.29 -4.39 -4.07
N ARG A 53 -1.98 -3.97 -5.30
CA ARG A 53 -1.43 -2.62 -5.57
C ARG A 53 -2.43 -1.52 -5.18
N LEU A 54 -3.72 -1.71 -5.47
CA LEU A 54 -4.77 -0.78 -5.08
C LEU A 54 -4.94 -0.74 -3.55
N ALA A 55 -4.84 -1.88 -2.86
CA ALA A 55 -4.87 -1.92 -1.40
C ALA A 55 -3.74 -1.08 -0.78
N ILE A 56 -2.51 -1.19 -1.29
CA ILE A 56 -1.39 -0.32 -0.86
C ILE A 56 -1.73 1.15 -1.05
N LEU A 57 -2.23 1.55 -2.23
CA LEU A 57 -2.59 2.94 -2.52
C LEU A 57 -3.69 3.47 -1.59
N MET A 58 -4.69 2.66 -1.27
CA MET A 58 -5.76 3.03 -0.33
C MET A 58 -5.24 3.23 1.09
N LEU A 59 -4.34 2.35 1.56
CA LEU A 59 -3.71 2.51 2.87
C LEU A 59 -2.85 3.77 2.93
N VAL A 60 -2.05 4.03 1.89
CA VAL A 60 -1.26 5.26 1.78
C VAL A 60 -2.15 6.50 1.80
N LEU A 61 -3.24 6.52 1.02
CA LEU A 61 -4.22 7.61 1.05
C LEU A 61 -4.79 7.84 2.43
N TRP A 62 -5.17 6.78 3.15
CA TRP A 62 -5.73 6.96 4.48
C TRP A 62 -4.75 7.42 5.53
N ALA A 63 -3.53 6.89 5.55
CA ALA A 63 -2.54 7.41 6.49
C ALA A 63 -2.14 8.84 6.15
N TYR A 64 -2.12 9.22 4.87
CA TYR A 64 -1.86 10.59 4.46
C TYR A 64 -2.99 11.54 4.87
N GLU A 65 -4.24 11.21 4.56
CA GLU A 65 -5.41 12.06 4.84
C GLU A 65 -5.80 12.10 6.33
N ARG A 66 -5.66 10.97 7.03
CA ARG A 66 -6.15 10.80 8.40
C ARG A 66 -5.03 10.89 9.44
N GLY A 67 -3.76 10.79 9.02
CA GLY A 67 -2.62 10.70 9.92
C GLY A 67 -2.61 9.44 10.79
N ASP A 68 -3.39 8.43 10.40
CA ASP A 68 -3.59 7.22 11.19
C ASP A 68 -2.46 6.21 10.91
N PRO A 69 -1.60 5.91 11.89
CA PRO A 69 -0.49 4.98 11.70
C PRO A 69 -0.91 3.51 11.70
N ASP A 70 -2.15 3.19 12.12
CA ASP A 70 -2.55 1.81 12.38
C ASP A 70 -2.85 1.02 11.09
N MET A 71 -3.00 1.73 9.96
CA MET A 71 -3.12 1.17 8.60
C MET A 71 -4.04 -0.06 8.57
N ALA A 72 -5.28 0.14 9.05
CA ALA A 72 -6.26 -0.94 9.17
C ALA A 72 -6.58 -1.52 7.79
N VAL A 73 -6.41 -2.84 7.65
CA VAL A 73 -6.64 -3.56 6.39
C VAL A 73 -8.11 -3.94 6.18
N GLU A 74 -8.95 -3.82 7.22
CA GLU A 74 -10.37 -4.19 7.19
C GLU A 74 -11.13 -3.65 5.98
N PRO A 75 -10.88 -2.42 5.50
CA PRO A 75 -11.67 -1.93 4.38
C PRO A 75 -11.15 -2.35 3.00
N VAL A 76 -9.91 -2.84 2.93
CA VAL A 76 -9.34 -3.48 1.75
C VAL A 76 -9.41 -5.02 1.86
N GLU A 77 -9.99 -5.55 2.93
CA GLU A 77 -10.13 -6.98 3.22
C GLU A 77 -10.72 -7.73 2.03
N GLY A 78 -11.77 -7.18 1.41
CA GLY A 78 -12.40 -7.79 0.24
C GLY A 78 -11.49 -7.98 -0.97
N TRP A 79 -10.39 -7.22 -1.06
CA TRP A 79 -9.40 -7.32 -2.15
C TRP A 79 -8.19 -8.18 -1.78
N ILE A 80 -7.83 -8.25 -0.50
CA ILE A 80 -6.66 -9.00 -0.02
C ILE A 80 -7.02 -10.44 0.40
N ALA A 81 -8.26 -10.67 0.86
CA ALA A 81 -8.72 -11.96 1.36
C ALA A 81 -8.47 -13.15 0.40
N PRO A 82 -8.65 -13.03 -0.93
CA PRO A 82 -8.35 -14.13 -1.85
C PRO A 82 -6.86 -14.51 -1.94
N TYR A 83 -5.97 -13.62 -1.53
CA TYR A 83 -4.52 -13.79 -1.63
C TYR A 83 -3.87 -14.19 -0.29
N ARG A 84 -4.66 -14.26 0.79
CA ARG A 84 -4.15 -14.61 2.13
C ARG A 84 -3.72 -16.07 2.18
N VAL A 85 -2.44 -16.31 2.41
CA VAL A 85 -1.91 -17.66 2.62
C VAL A 85 -2.33 -18.12 4.02
N VAL A 86 -3.25 -19.09 4.07
CA VAL A 86 -3.57 -19.78 5.32
C VAL A 86 -2.38 -20.64 5.72
N ARG A 87 -1.61 -20.19 6.71
CA ARG A 87 -0.65 -21.07 7.39
C ARG A 87 -1.45 -22.04 8.26
N LEU A 88 -1.53 -23.30 7.80
CA LEU A 88 -2.05 -24.44 8.58
C LEU A 88 -1.05 -24.83 9.68
#